data_AF-A0AAN0NG65-F1
#
_entry.id   AF-A0AAN0NG65-F1
#
_cell.length_a   1.000
_cell.length_b   1.000
_cell.length_c   1.000
_cell.angle_alpha   90.00
_cell.angle_beta   90.00
_cell.angle_gamma   90.00
#
_symmetry.space_group_name_H-M   'P 1'
#
loop_
_entity.id
_entity.type
_entity.pdbx_description
1 polymer ?
#
loop_
_entity_poly.entity_id
_entity_poly.type
_entity_poly.pdbx_seq_one_letter_code
_entity_poly.pdbx_strand_id
1 'polypeptide(L)'
;MECKATQDKVLVDLDPFINHETIGLKDKADILPVLMNGAKIDGVQYGIPFNKSTEVLYYNKTLLDQYGVQVPTTMEELASRSKEIFEKSNGQVIGAGFDSLNNYYAIGMANEGKEFNKDLDIAGP
;
A
#
# COMPACT_ATOMS: atom_id res chain seq x y z
N MET A 1 -10.70 11.87 -8.23
CA MET A 1 -9.31 12.08 -8.71
C MET A 1 -9.30 11.72 -10.18
N GLU A 2 -9.03 12.66 -11.08
CA GLU A 2 -9.09 12.39 -12.52
C GLU A 2 -7.72 11.87 -13.00
N CYS A 3 -7.71 10.76 -13.75
CA CYS A 3 -6.47 10.21 -14.29
C CYS A 3 -6.05 11.02 -15.53
N LYS A 4 -4.89 11.67 -15.48
CA LYS A 4 -4.39 12.47 -16.60
C LYS A 4 -4.30 11.68 -17.91
N ALA A 5 -3.88 10.42 -17.85
CA ALA A 5 -3.73 9.58 -19.04
C ALA A 5 -5.07 9.27 -19.74
N THR A 6 -6.18 9.17 -18.99
CA THR A 6 -7.52 9.03 -19.62
C THR A 6 -7.98 10.36 -20.21
N GLN A 7 -7.69 11.49 -19.55
CA GLN A 7 -8.00 12.83 -20.08
C GLN A 7 -7.28 13.13 -21.38
N ASP A 8 -5.99 12.78 -21.44
CA ASP A 8 -5.15 12.94 -22.63
C ASP A 8 -5.48 11.88 -23.71
N LYS A 9 -6.42 10.96 -23.44
CA LYS A 9 -6.88 9.89 -24.34
C LYS A 9 -5.74 9.01 -24.86
N VAL A 10 -4.74 8.75 -24.02
CA VAL A 10 -3.57 7.93 -24.38
C VAL A 10 -3.68 6.47 -23.92
N LEU A 11 -4.82 6.09 -23.33
CA LEU A 11 -5.09 4.72 -22.91
C LEU A 11 -6.07 4.03 -23.86
N VAL A 12 -5.86 2.74 -24.06
CA VAL A 12 -6.72 1.87 -24.87
C VAL A 12 -7.69 1.14 -23.95
N ASP A 13 -8.98 1.15 -24.30
CA ASP A 13 -9.98 0.31 -23.66
C ASP A 13 -9.65 -1.17 -23.92
N LEU A 14 -9.38 -1.91 -22.84
CA LEU A 14 -9.00 -3.32 -22.89
C LEU A 14 -10.19 -4.27 -22.83
N ASP A 15 -11.41 -3.79 -22.51
CA ASP A 15 -12.59 -4.66 -22.44
C ASP A 15 -12.83 -5.47 -23.74
N PRO A 16 -12.68 -4.90 -24.96
CA PRO A 16 -12.81 -5.67 -26.20
C PRO A 16 -11.79 -6.80 -26.32
N PHE A 17 -10.55 -6.59 -25.86
CA PHE A 17 -9.48 -7.60 -25.94
C PHE A 17 -9.64 -8.67 -24.87
N ILE A 18 -9.99 -8.26 -23.66
CA ILE A 18 -10.20 -9.13 -22.50
C ILE A 18 -11.40 -10.06 -22.72
N ASN A 19 -12.45 -9.59 -23.41
CA ASN A 19 -13.67 -10.35 -23.68
C ASN A 19 -13.68 -11.04 -25.06
N HIS A 20 -12.63 -10.91 -25.86
CA HIS A 20 -12.56 -11.50 -27.19
C HIS A 20 -12.61 -13.04 -27.15
N GLU A 21 -13.38 -13.68 -28.03
CA GLU A 21 -13.57 -15.14 -28.02
C GLU A 21 -12.27 -15.93 -28.19
N THR A 22 -11.40 -15.50 -29.11
CA THR A 22 -10.13 -16.19 -29.43
C THR A 22 -8.96 -15.83 -28.51
N ILE A 23 -8.75 -14.53 -28.23
CA ILE A 23 -7.57 -14.01 -27.53
C ILE A 23 -7.86 -13.52 -26.10
N GLY A 24 -9.13 -13.61 -25.68
CA GLY A 24 -9.56 -13.10 -24.38
C GLY A 24 -8.94 -13.84 -23.22
N LEU A 25 -8.93 -13.16 -22.08
CA LEU A 25 -8.42 -13.69 -20.83
C LEU A 25 -9.37 -14.78 -20.33
N LYS A 26 -8.94 -16.05 -20.33
CA LYS A 26 -9.80 -17.19 -20.01
C LYS A 26 -10.05 -17.34 -18.50
N ASP A 27 -9.03 -17.10 -17.69
CA ASP A 27 -9.03 -17.39 -16.26
C ASP A 27 -9.21 -16.12 -15.41
N LYS A 28 -10.16 -15.26 -15.78
CA LYS A 28 -10.42 -14.00 -15.04
C LYS A 28 -10.78 -14.24 -13.57
N ALA A 29 -11.42 -15.37 -13.28
CA ALA A 29 -11.84 -15.74 -11.94
C ALA A 29 -10.66 -16.03 -11.00
N ASP A 30 -9.48 -16.33 -11.53
CA ASP A 30 -8.27 -16.57 -10.75
C ASP A 30 -7.62 -15.26 -10.27
N ILE A 31 -8.02 -14.13 -10.85
CA ILE A 31 -7.57 -12.81 -10.44
C ILE A 31 -8.54 -12.27 -9.39
N LEU A 32 -7.99 -11.88 -8.23
CA LEU A 32 -8.76 -11.26 -7.16
C LEU A 32 -9.56 -10.06 -7.71
N PRO A 33 -10.90 -9.98 -7.49
CA PRO A 33 -11.74 -8.94 -8.08
C PRO A 33 -11.26 -7.52 -7.78
N VAL A 34 -10.70 -7.30 -6.58
CA VAL A 34 -10.15 -6.00 -6.17
C VAL A 34 -8.99 -5.55 -7.06
N LEU A 35 -8.16 -6.48 -7.56
CA LEU A 35 -7.03 -6.16 -8.43
C LEU A 35 -7.50 -5.80 -9.84
N MET A 36 -8.50 -6.54 -10.36
CA MET A 36 -9.08 -6.24 -11.66
C MET A 36 -9.80 -4.90 -11.65
N ASN A 37 -10.59 -4.64 -10.61
CA ASN A 37 -11.31 -3.36 -10.43
C ASN A 37 -10.36 -2.19 -10.21
N GLY A 38 -9.21 -2.41 -9.55
CA GLY A 38 -8.19 -1.37 -9.35
C GLY A 38 -7.54 -0.86 -10.64
N ALA A 39 -7.71 -1.56 -11.76
CA ALA A 39 -7.24 -1.15 -13.08
C ALA A 39 -8.35 -0.53 -13.96
N LYS A 40 -9.51 -0.21 -13.37
CA LYS A 40 -10.60 0.52 -14.02
C LYS A 40 -10.54 2.01 -13.69
N ILE A 41 -10.84 2.84 -14.68
CA ILE A 41 -11.05 4.28 -14.51
C ILE A 41 -12.41 4.59 -15.09
N ASP A 42 -13.29 5.19 -14.28
CA ASP A 42 -14.68 5.49 -14.63
C ASP A 42 -15.45 4.29 -15.21
N GLY A 43 -15.16 3.09 -14.69
CA GLY A 43 -15.80 1.83 -15.07
C GLY A 43 -15.18 1.13 -16.28
N VAL A 44 -14.29 1.78 -17.03
CA VAL A 44 -13.63 1.21 -18.22
C VAL A 44 -12.32 0.53 -17.83
N GLN A 45 -12.06 -0.68 -18.34
CA GLN A 45 -10.85 -1.44 -18.05
C GLN A 45 -9.66 -0.93 -18.89
N TYR A 46 -8.68 -0.28 -18.25
CA TYR A 46 -7.49 0.25 -18.95
C TYR A 46 -6.20 -0.53 -18.65
N GLY A 47 -6.25 -1.52 -17.77
CA GLY A 47 -5.10 -2.37 -17.46
C GLY A 47 -5.50 -3.79 -17.08
N ILE A 48 -4.56 -4.73 -17.20
CA ILE A 48 -4.68 -6.08 -16.65
C ILE A 48 -3.63 -6.18 -15.53
N PRO A 49 -4.03 -6.57 -14.31
CA PRO A 49 -3.08 -6.67 -13.20
C PRO A 49 -2.04 -7.77 -13.49
N PHE A 50 -0.77 -7.38 -13.57
CA PHE A 50 0.36 -8.30 -13.76
C PHE A 50 0.94 -8.77 -12.41
N ASN A 51 1.15 -7.82 -11.49
CA ASN A 51 1.64 -8.06 -10.15
C ASN A 51 1.03 -7.02 -9.18
N LYS A 52 1.15 -7.30 -7.88
CA LYS A 52 0.79 -6.36 -6.83
C LYS A 52 1.85 -6.40 -5.74
N SER A 53 2.33 -5.22 -5.36
CA SER A 53 3.13 -5.04 -4.16
C SER A 53 2.22 -4.79 -2.96
N THR A 54 2.57 -5.37 -1.82
CA THR A 54 2.00 -5.05 -0.52
C THR A 54 3.12 -4.62 0.41
N GLU A 55 2.88 -3.58 1.18
CA GLU A 55 3.80 -3.18 2.24
C GLU A 55 3.66 -4.16 3.42
N VAL A 56 4.79 -4.52 4.02
CA VAL A 56 4.85 -5.33 5.24
C VAL A 56 5.97 -4.83 6.14
N LEU A 57 5.82 -5.08 7.44
CA LEU A 57 6.89 -4.82 8.40
C LEU A 57 7.76 -6.06 8.58
N TYR A 58 9.03 -5.94 8.22
CA TYR A 58 10.05 -6.92 8.57
C TYR A 58 10.69 -6.54 9.90
N TYR A 59 11.07 -7.54 10.70
CA TYR A 59 11.73 -7.31 11.98
C TYR A 59 12.90 -8.27 12.20
N ASN A 60 13.88 -7.82 12.99
CA ASN A 60 15.04 -8.62 13.38
C ASN A 60 14.78 -9.28 14.74
N LYS A 61 14.47 -10.58 14.73
CA LYS A 61 14.23 -11.39 15.95
C LYS A 61 15.37 -11.30 16.95
N THR A 62 16.61 -11.49 16.49
CA THR A 62 17.80 -11.45 17.34
C THR A 62 17.99 -10.09 18.02
N LEU A 63 17.68 -9.00 17.30
CA LEU A 63 17.73 -7.66 17.88
C LEU A 63 16.68 -7.47 18.97
N LEU A 64 15.44 -7.92 18.73
CA LEU A 64 14.38 -7.85 19.73
C LEU A 64 14.74 -8.66 20.99
N ASP A 65 15.26 -9.88 20.82
CA ASP A 65 15.71 -10.73 21.93
C ASP A 65 16.87 -10.08 22.71
N GLN A 66 17.86 -9.51 22.00
CA GLN A 66 19.00 -8.81 22.61
C GLN A 66 18.57 -7.69 23.55
N TYR A 67 17.51 -6.97 23.19
CA TYR A 67 16.97 -5.89 24.00
C TYR A 67 15.80 -6.31 24.91
N GLY A 68 15.40 -7.58 24.89
CA GLY A 68 14.29 -8.10 25.70
C GLY A 68 12.93 -7.51 25.33
N VAL A 69 12.73 -7.18 24.05
CA VAL A 69 11.53 -6.53 23.51
C VAL A 69 10.65 -7.54 22.80
N GLN A 70 9.33 -7.51 23.05
CA GLN A 70 8.38 -8.37 22.36
C GLN A 70 8.08 -7.84 20.95
N VAL A 71 7.71 -8.75 20.04
CA VAL A 71 7.29 -8.37 18.68
C VAL A 71 6.05 -7.46 18.78
N PRO A 72 6.09 -6.24 18.23
CA PRO A 72 4.94 -5.35 18.24
C PRO A 72 3.83 -5.87 17.33
N THR A 73 2.58 -5.72 17.78
CA THR A 73 1.37 -6.13 17.07
C THR A 73 0.48 -4.95 16.67
N THR A 74 0.75 -3.76 17.22
CA THR A 74 0.12 -2.50 16.81
C THR A 74 1.17 -1.44 16.44
N MET A 75 0.73 -0.35 15.81
CA MET A 75 1.61 0.76 15.44
C MET A 75 2.08 1.56 16.65
N GLU A 76 1.24 1.69 17.70
CA GLU A 76 1.63 2.29 18.98
C GLU A 76 2.69 1.45 19.67
N GLU A 77 2.54 0.12 19.66
CA GLU A 77 3.55 -0.80 20.17
C GLU A 77 4.85 -0.66 19.39
N LEU A 78 4.79 -0.62 18.05
CA LEU A 78 5.97 -0.42 17.21
C LEU A 78 6.72 0.86 17.62
N ALA A 79 6.02 1.99 17.78
CA ALA A 79 6.62 3.26 18.18
C ALA A 79 7.25 3.16 19.59
N SER A 80 6.52 2.59 20.55
CA SER A 80 6.99 2.40 21.93
C SER A 80 8.23 1.50 21.99
N ARG A 81 8.22 0.37 21.29
CA ARG A 81 9.33 -0.60 21.25
C ARG A 81 10.54 -0.06 20.52
N SER A 82 10.32 0.71 19.46
CA SER A 82 11.40 1.37 18.73
C SER A 82 12.13 2.39 19.60
N LYS A 83 11.37 3.16 20.39
CA LYS A 83 11.92 4.10 21.38
C LYS A 83 12.69 3.37 22.48
N GLU A 84 12.15 2.28 23.00
CA GLU A 84 12.79 1.46 24.03
C GLU A 84 14.16 0.92 23.55
N ILE A 85 14.25 0.42 22.32
CA ILE A 85 15.51 -0.05 21.70
C ILE A 85 16.50 1.11 21.52
N PHE A 86 16.02 2.26 21.05
CA PHE A 86 16.85 3.45 20.87
C PHE A 86 17.48 3.90 22.20
N GLU A 87 16.69 3.94 23.27
CA GLU A 87 17.16 4.30 24.62
C GLU A 87 18.13 3.26 25.18
N LYS A 88 17.79 1.96 25.12
CA LYS A 88 18.66 0.86 25.59
C LYS A 88 19.99 0.77 24.84
N SER A 89 20.02 1.23 23.59
CA SER A 89 21.23 1.28 22.76
C SER A 89 22.01 2.59 22.89
N ASN A 90 21.62 3.50 23.78
CA ASN A 90 22.20 4.86 23.88
C ASN A 90 22.23 5.59 22.52
N GLY A 91 21.15 5.42 21.75
CA GLY A 91 20.96 6.05 20.45
C GLY A 91 21.69 5.39 19.27
N GLN A 92 22.33 4.23 19.48
CA GLN A 92 23.08 3.54 18.42
C GLN A 92 22.19 2.75 17.46
N VAL A 93 21.01 2.29 17.91
CA VAL A 93 20.09 1.48 17.13
C VAL A 93 18.80 2.25 16.88
N ILE A 94 18.48 2.46 15.60
CA ILE A 94 17.19 3.01 15.17
C ILE A 94 16.17 1.86 15.14
N GLY A 95 15.13 1.96 15.97
CA GLY A 95 14.18 0.86 16.19
C GLY A 95 13.15 0.62 15.08
N ALA A 96 12.91 1.60 14.20
CA ALA A 96 12.06 1.46 13.03
C ALA A 96 12.54 2.35 11.87
N GLY A 97 12.38 1.86 10.65
CA GLY A 97 12.68 2.61 9.43
C GLY A 97 11.65 2.27 8.36
N PHE A 98 11.36 3.26 7.50
CA PHE A 98 10.45 3.14 6.37
C PHE A 98 11.20 3.57 5.12
N ASP A 99 11.03 2.82 4.04
CA ASP A 99 11.59 3.16 2.73
C ASP A 99 10.87 4.38 2.12
N SER A 100 9.58 4.51 2.40
CA SER A 100 8.70 5.57 1.88
C SER A 100 7.76 6.09 2.98
N LEU A 101 8.12 7.23 3.57
CA LEU A 101 7.29 7.88 4.58
C LEU A 101 5.94 8.34 4.03
N ASN A 102 5.89 8.74 2.76
CA ASN A 102 4.65 9.11 2.10
C ASN A 102 3.72 7.91 1.90
N ASN A 103 4.24 6.72 1.56
CA ASN A 103 3.42 5.51 1.47
C ASN A 103 2.89 5.12 2.84
N TYR A 104 3.75 5.11 3.86
CA TYR A 104 3.36 4.81 5.23
C TYR A 104 2.23 5.72 5.71
N TYR A 105 2.39 7.04 5.53
CA TYR A 105 1.36 8.02 5.90
C TYR A 105 0.06 7.82 5.11
N ALA A 106 0.17 7.59 3.80
CA ALA A 106 -1.00 7.43 2.96
C ALA A 106 -1.83 6.20 3.33
N ILE A 107 -1.15 5.08 3.57
CA ILE A 107 -1.76 3.80 3.99
C ILE A 107 -2.36 3.94 5.39
N GLY A 108 -1.66 4.60 6.32
CA GLY A 108 -2.18 4.86 7.67
C GLY A 108 -3.50 5.62 7.64
N MET A 109 -3.55 6.74 6.93
CA MET A 109 -4.79 7.52 6.78
C MET A 109 -5.92 6.71 6.12
N ALA A 110 -5.61 5.91 5.09
CA ALA A 110 -6.60 5.04 4.46
C ALA A 110 -7.14 3.98 5.44
N ASN A 111 -6.30 3.39 6.28
CA ASN A 111 -6.70 2.43 7.32
C ASN A 111 -7.59 3.07 8.40
N GLU A 112 -7.42 4.38 8.64
CA GLU A 112 -8.30 5.18 9.50
C GLU A 112 -9.58 5.66 8.79
N GLY A 113 -9.80 5.24 7.53
CA GLY A 113 -10.99 5.60 6.76
C GLY A 113 -10.97 7.02 6.20
N LYS A 114 -9.80 7.67 6.14
CA LYS A 114 -9.65 8.98 5.50
C LYS A 114 -9.55 8.82 3.99
N GLU A 115 -10.35 9.62 3.28
CA GLU A 115 -10.30 9.66 1.83
C GLU A 115 -9.38 10.79 1.34
N PHE A 116 -8.56 10.48 0.33
CA PHE A 116 -7.70 11.46 -0.33
C PHE A 116 -8.50 12.21 -1.40
N ASN A 117 -9.22 13.23 -0.96
CA ASN A 117 -9.95 14.13 -1.83
C ASN A 117 -9.56 15.59 -1.56
N LYS A 118 -10.16 16.51 -2.32
CA LYS A 118 -9.90 17.96 -2.21
C LYS A 118 -10.29 18.56 -0.86
N ASP A 119 -11.11 17.84 -0.09
CA ASP A 119 -11.66 18.25 1.21
C ASP A 119 -10.86 17.62 2.37
N LEU A 120 -9.83 16.82 2.07
CA LEU A 120 -8.93 16.27 3.07
C LEU A 120 -8.09 17.39 3.70
N ASP A 121 -8.32 17.64 4.98
CA ASP A 121 -7.46 18.50 5.78
C ASP A 121 -6.15 17.76 6.12
N ILE A 122 -5.12 18.05 5.34
CA ILE A 122 -3.77 17.47 5.51
C ILE A 122 -2.98 18.13 6.65
N ALA A 123 -3.46 19.25 7.21
CA ALA A 123 -2.78 19.94 8.30
C ALA A 123 -3.13 19.33 9.67
N GLY A 124 -4.22 18.56 9.76
CA GLY A 124 -4.78 18.10 11.03
C GLY A 124 -5.38 19.26 11.86
N PRO A 125 -6.03 18.97 12.99
CA PRO A 125 -6.43 20.02 13.94
C PRO A 125 -5.24 20.77 14.53
#